data_AF-A0A9D3TEV7-F1
#
_entry.id   AF-A0A9D3TEV7-F1
#
_cell.length_a   1.000
_cell.length_b   1.000
_cell.length_c   1.000
_cell.angle_alpha   90.00
_cell.angle_beta   90.00
_cell.angle_gamma   90.00
#
_symmetry.space_group_name_H-M   'P 1'
#
loop_
_entity.id
_entity.type
_entity.pdbx_description
1 polymer ?
#
loop_
_entity_poly.entity_id
_entity_poly.type
_entity_poly.pdbx_seq_one_letter_code
_entity_poly.pdbx_strand_id
1 'polypeptide(L)'
;MRAMIPLIMISVPFLMLQFSLVQCSEVLGIPDEITPQEVKFQSLDYINVLHWKPNGLSSIAPEYFVQYKIYGEKHWTNVTHCQGINQLLCDLSQETSDPREWYYARVQAALPGASSPWVLSSRFNPHWETSVSPPKMKLKVTKQGIVVQLRTPTSPFVKKKGSCGSMRKFQRLTYNIYVIHDNMVQEEHQLGNCVSELLLKDLSPNTTYCLQAEAHIQRLGRSSRKGEKSCITTL
;
A
#
# COMPACT_ATOMS: atom_id res chain seq x y z
N MET A 1 -45.23 -20.15 -90.37
CA MET A 1 -43.85 -20.27 -90.89
C MET A 1 -42.91 -20.30 -89.70
N ARG A 2 -41.94 -21.24 -89.75
CA ARG A 2 -40.68 -21.38 -88.99
C ARG A 2 -40.28 -20.15 -88.15
N ALA A 3 -39.72 -20.28 -86.95
CA ALA A 3 -38.53 -21.08 -86.70
C ALA A 3 -38.36 -21.48 -85.23
N MET A 4 -37.87 -22.71 -85.05
CA MET A 4 -37.20 -23.18 -83.84
C MET A 4 -35.86 -22.43 -83.70
N ILE A 5 -35.56 -21.93 -82.51
CA ILE A 5 -34.24 -21.36 -82.16
C ILE A 5 -33.54 -22.38 -81.25
N PRO A 6 -32.28 -22.77 -81.55
CA PRO A 6 -31.58 -23.84 -80.87
C PRO A 6 -31.05 -23.41 -79.49
N LEU A 7 -31.03 -24.35 -78.56
CA LEU A 7 -30.27 -24.28 -77.31
C LEU A 7 -28.77 -24.25 -77.64
N ILE A 8 -28.09 -23.16 -77.30
CA ILE A 8 -26.62 -23.10 -77.27
C ILE A 8 -26.19 -23.15 -75.81
N MET A 9 -25.58 -24.27 -75.44
CA MET A 9 -24.81 -24.46 -74.22
C MET A 9 -23.50 -23.66 -74.35
N ILE A 10 -23.32 -22.60 -73.56
CA ILE A 10 -22.04 -21.89 -73.46
C ILE A 10 -21.47 -22.10 -72.06
N SER A 11 -20.29 -22.70 -72.02
CA SER A 11 -19.48 -22.97 -70.84
C SER A 11 -18.65 -21.77 -70.39
N VAL A 12 -18.86 -21.35 -69.13
CA VAL A 12 -17.92 -20.86 -68.06
C VAL A 12 -16.84 -19.81 -68.43
N PRO A 13 -16.68 -18.75 -67.60
CA PRO A 13 -15.59 -18.81 -66.62
C PRO A 13 -16.01 -18.35 -65.21
N PHE A 14 -15.59 -19.14 -64.21
CA PHE A 14 -15.74 -18.87 -62.79
C PHE A 14 -14.81 -17.70 -62.42
N LEU A 15 -15.34 -16.49 -62.27
CA LEU A 15 -14.56 -15.36 -61.76
C LEU A 15 -14.33 -15.56 -60.27
N MET A 16 -13.11 -15.97 -59.93
CA MET A 16 -12.60 -16.14 -58.57
C MET A 16 -12.81 -14.84 -57.78
N LEU A 17 -13.71 -14.83 -56.80
CA LEU A 17 -13.72 -13.80 -55.76
C LEU A 17 -12.37 -13.88 -55.06
N GLN A 18 -11.51 -12.87 -55.26
CA GLN A 18 -10.35 -12.68 -54.42
C GLN A 18 -10.84 -12.27 -53.03
N PHE A 19 -11.03 -13.25 -52.16
CA PHE A 19 -11.02 -13.00 -50.73
C PHE A 19 -9.62 -12.51 -50.40
N SER A 20 -9.45 -11.20 -50.29
CA SER A 20 -8.29 -10.64 -49.60
C SER A 20 -8.33 -11.21 -48.19
N LEU A 21 -7.44 -12.18 -47.92
CA LEU A 21 -7.09 -12.59 -46.58
C LEU A 21 -6.63 -11.32 -45.87
N VAL A 22 -7.53 -10.72 -45.08
CA VAL A 22 -7.12 -9.78 -44.06
C VAL A 22 -6.28 -10.62 -43.12
N GLN A 23 -4.97 -10.58 -43.32
CA GLN A 23 -4.01 -11.13 -42.38
C GLN A 23 -4.24 -10.37 -41.09
N CYS A 24 -4.97 -10.98 -40.15
CA CYS A 24 -5.01 -10.50 -38.78
C CYS A 24 -3.56 -10.60 -38.32
N SER A 25 -2.85 -9.47 -38.22
CA SER A 25 -1.55 -9.45 -37.59
C SER A 25 -1.78 -9.98 -36.19
N GLU A 26 -1.24 -11.16 -35.87
CA GLU A 26 -1.14 -11.62 -34.49
C GLU A 26 -0.51 -10.47 -33.69
N VAL A 27 -1.29 -9.86 -32.80
CA VAL A 27 -0.73 -9.03 -31.75
C VAL A 27 0.08 -10.00 -30.91
N LEU A 28 1.40 -9.96 -31.06
CA LEU A 28 2.35 -10.67 -30.20
C LEU A 28 1.81 -10.62 -28.76
N GLY A 29 1.69 -11.78 -28.10
CA GLY A 29 1.11 -11.95 -26.76
C GLY A 29 1.79 -11.22 -25.60
N ILE A 30 2.57 -10.17 -25.90
CA ILE A 30 3.33 -9.30 -24.99
C ILE A 30 2.44 -8.54 -23.99
N PRO A 31 1.22 -8.03 -24.33
CA PRO A 31 0.46 -7.20 -23.41
C PRO A 31 0.10 -7.92 -22.12
N ASP A 32 -0.27 -9.20 -22.17
CA ASP A 32 -0.64 -9.96 -20.98
C ASP A 32 0.59 -10.30 -20.14
N GLU A 33 1.70 -10.72 -20.76
CA GLU A 33 2.94 -11.10 -20.07
C GLU A 33 3.52 -9.99 -19.17
N ILE A 34 3.41 -8.73 -19.61
CA ILE A 34 3.90 -7.57 -18.84
C ILE A 34 2.82 -6.90 -17.98
N THR A 35 1.57 -7.37 -18.01
CA THR A 35 0.47 -6.74 -17.26
C THR A 35 0.73 -6.82 -15.75
N PRO A 36 0.68 -5.70 -15.00
CA PRO A 36 0.84 -5.76 -13.54
C PRO A 36 -0.24 -6.59 -12.84
N GLN A 37 0.10 -7.28 -11.77
CA GLN A 37 -0.83 -8.05 -10.94
C GLN A 37 -0.85 -7.55 -9.50
N GLU A 38 -1.90 -7.93 -8.76
CA GLU A 38 -2.05 -7.63 -7.32
C GLU A 38 -1.82 -6.15 -6.98
N VAL A 39 -2.33 -5.25 -7.81
CA VAL A 39 -2.20 -3.80 -7.61
C VAL A 39 -2.97 -3.39 -6.35
N LYS A 40 -2.26 -3.02 -5.29
CA LYS A 40 -2.87 -2.70 -3.98
C LYS A 40 -2.06 -1.67 -3.21
N PHE A 41 -2.77 -0.89 -2.42
CA PHE A 41 -2.14 0.00 -1.45
C PHE A 41 -1.67 -0.78 -0.22
N GLN A 42 -0.54 -0.36 0.31
CA GLN A 42 -0.09 -0.67 1.67
C GLN A 42 0.14 0.65 2.40
N SER A 43 -0.45 0.78 3.58
CA SER A 43 -0.39 2.02 4.35
C SER A 43 0.06 1.77 5.78
N LEU A 44 1.14 2.44 6.18
CA LEU A 44 1.70 2.41 7.53
C LEU A 44 2.06 3.83 7.96
N ASP A 45 1.53 4.27 9.09
CA ASP A 45 1.72 5.63 9.62
C ASP A 45 1.43 6.72 8.57
N TYR A 46 0.40 6.51 7.75
CA TYR A 46 0.03 7.39 6.63
C TYR A 46 1.06 7.52 5.51
N ILE A 47 2.07 6.66 5.48
CA ILE A 47 2.91 6.43 4.29
C ILE A 47 2.14 5.45 3.41
N ASN A 48 1.64 5.93 2.27
CA ASN A 48 0.70 5.22 1.42
C ASN A 48 1.40 4.81 0.12
N VAL A 49 1.77 3.54 0.01
CA VAL A 49 2.56 3.03 -1.12
C VAL A 49 1.70 2.08 -1.96
N LEU A 50 1.65 2.31 -3.26
CA LEU A 50 1.05 1.38 -4.21
C LEU A 50 2.07 0.30 -4.55
N HIS A 51 1.67 -0.96 -4.50
CA HIS A 51 2.49 -2.12 -4.87
C HIS A 51 1.80 -2.94 -5.95
N TRP A 52 2.61 -3.59 -6.78
CA TRP A 52 2.16 -4.58 -7.76
C TRP A 52 3.18 -5.71 -7.91
N LYS A 53 2.77 -6.80 -8.55
CA LYS A 53 3.63 -7.91 -8.97
C LYS A 53 3.75 -7.92 -10.49
N PRO A 54 4.86 -8.39 -11.05
CA PRO A 54 4.94 -8.70 -12.49
C PRO A 54 4.14 -9.98 -12.80
N ASN A 55 3.46 -10.04 -13.94
CA ASN A 55 2.73 -11.24 -14.40
C ASN A 55 3.65 -12.28 -15.10
N GLY A 56 4.83 -11.86 -15.56
CA GLY A 56 5.71 -12.74 -16.34
C GLY A 56 7.19 -12.54 -16.06
N LEU A 57 7.98 -13.51 -16.52
CA LEU A 57 9.44 -13.44 -16.59
C LEU A 57 9.84 -12.89 -17.96
N SER A 58 9.40 -11.67 -18.27
CA SER A 58 9.88 -11.03 -19.50
C SER A 58 11.41 -10.93 -19.42
N SER A 59 12.09 -11.28 -20.51
CA SER A 59 13.54 -11.17 -20.62
C SER A 59 14.04 -9.73 -20.51
N ILE A 60 13.13 -8.76 -20.70
CA ILE A 60 13.38 -7.33 -20.59
C ILE A 60 12.48 -6.78 -19.48
N ALA A 61 13.07 -6.06 -18.52
CA ALA A 61 12.31 -5.42 -17.47
C ALA A 61 11.47 -4.26 -18.06
N PRO A 62 10.14 -4.27 -17.91
CA PRO A 62 9.31 -3.17 -18.38
C PRO A 62 9.44 -1.95 -17.46
N GLU A 63 9.14 -0.78 -18.03
CA GLU A 63 8.95 0.45 -17.27
C GLU A 63 7.49 0.56 -16.82
N TYR A 64 7.26 1.12 -15.63
CA TYR A 64 5.94 1.29 -15.05
C TYR A 64 5.54 2.76 -14.98
N PHE A 65 4.25 3.00 -15.18
CA PHE A 65 3.62 4.31 -15.16
C PHE A 65 2.44 4.25 -14.20
N VAL A 66 2.36 5.21 -13.27
CA VAL A 66 1.32 5.23 -12.24
C VAL A 66 0.44 6.46 -12.38
N GLN A 67 -0.86 6.25 -12.27
CA GLN A 67 -1.85 7.31 -12.17
C GLN A 67 -2.72 7.12 -10.93
N TYR A 68 -3.28 8.22 -10.43
CA TYR A 68 -4.24 8.21 -9.34
C TYR A 68 -5.43 9.12 -9.64
N LYS A 69 -6.50 8.94 -8.86
CA LYS A 69 -7.61 9.87 -8.80
C LYS A 69 -8.35 9.78 -7.48
N ILE A 70 -9.08 10.85 -7.14
CA ILE A 70 -10.02 10.86 -6.03
C ILE A 70 -11.33 10.20 -6.49
N TYR A 71 -11.98 9.46 -5.59
CA TYR A 71 -13.26 8.81 -5.83
C TYR A 71 -14.32 9.86 -6.20
N GLY A 72 -15.05 9.60 -7.30
CA GLY A 72 -16.01 10.55 -7.86
C GLY A 72 -15.43 11.46 -8.94
N GLU A 73 -14.10 11.61 -9.01
CA GLU A 73 -13.47 12.36 -10.10
C GLU A 73 -13.43 11.56 -11.41
N LYS A 74 -13.55 12.30 -12.52
CA LYS A 74 -13.57 11.76 -13.89
C LYS A 74 -12.17 11.54 -14.45
N HIS A 75 -11.23 12.41 -14.11
CA HIS A 75 -9.90 12.44 -14.73
C HIS A 75 -8.86 11.71 -13.87
N TRP A 76 -7.88 11.12 -14.55
CA TRP A 76 -6.71 10.50 -13.93
C TRP A 76 -5.54 11.48 -13.97
N THR A 77 -4.77 11.50 -12.89
CA THR A 77 -3.57 12.34 -12.75
C THR A 77 -2.33 11.47 -12.73
N ASN A 78 -1.31 11.84 -13.51
CA ASN A 78 0.00 11.17 -13.48
C ASN A 78 0.69 11.43 -12.14
N VAL A 79 1.23 10.37 -11.54
CA VAL A 79 2.18 10.49 -10.43
C VAL A 79 3.55 10.77 -11.04
N THR A 80 4.01 12.01 -10.97
CA THR A 80 5.13 12.51 -11.80
C THR A 80 6.44 11.78 -11.53
N HIS A 81 6.74 11.42 -10.29
CA HIS A 81 7.93 10.64 -9.91
C HIS A 81 7.82 9.14 -10.19
N CYS A 82 6.68 8.68 -10.72
CA CYS A 82 6.43 7.28 -11.07
C CYS A 82 6.00 7.13 -12.54
N GLN A 83 6.57 7.95 -13.42
CA GLN A 83 6.47 7.79 -14.87
C GLN A 83 7.77 7.19 -15.40
N GLY A 84 7.73 5.96 -15.92
CA GLY A 84 8.90 5.28 -16.47
C GLY A 84 9.82 4.67 -15.40
N ILE A 85 9.25 4.11 -14.33
CA ILE A 85 10.03 3.54 -13.22
C ILE A 85 10.18 2.02 -13.34
N ASN A 86 11.29 1.47 -12.86
CA ASN A 86 11.51 0.02 -12.86
C ASN A 86 11.12 -0.64 -11.52
N GLN A 87 10.78 0.16 -10.51
CA GLN A 87 10.35 -0.36 -9.23
C GLN A 87 8.93 -0.94 -9.31
N LEU A 88 8.64 -1.93 -8.47
CA LEU A 88 7.31 -2.54 -8.33
C LEU A 88 6.44 -1.85 -7.27
N LEU A 89 6.79 -0.61 -6.96
CA LEU A 89 6.12 0.22 -5.98
C LEU A 89 6.19 1.69 -6.36
N CYS A 90 5.24 2.47 -5.86
CA CYS A 90 5.25 3.92 -5.97
C CYS A 90 4.67 4.52 -4.68
N ASP A 91 5.39 5.47 -4.07
CA ASP A 91 4.89 6.21 -2.92
C ASP A 91 3.89 7.27 -3.40
N LEU A 92 2.63 7.15 -2.98
CA LEU A 92 1.53 8.07 -3.30
C LEU A 92 1.11 8.89 -2.06
N SER A 93 1.97 9.00 -1.04
CA SER A 93 1.61 9.67 0.20
C SER A 93 1.17 11.11 -0.05
N GLN A 94 1.86 11.86 -0.91
CA GLN A 94 1.48 13.26 -1.18
C GLN A 94 0.12 13.36 -1.89
N GLU A 95 -0.09 12.50 -2.87
CA GLU A 95 -1.30 12.38 -3.69
C GLU A 95 -2.51 11.93 -2.85
N THR A 96 -2.26 11.17 -1.78
CA THR A 96 -3.26 10.61 -0.87
C THR A 96 -3.22 11.24 0.53
N SER A 97 -2.82 12.51 0.60
CA SER A 97 -2.57 13.22 1.87
C SER A 97 -3.84 13.65 2.62
N ASP A 98 -5.00 13.73 1.97
CA ASP A 98 -6.28 13.95 2.65
C ASP A 98 -6.89 12.60 3.08
N PRO A 99 -6.86 12.25 4.37
CA PRO A 99 -7.33 10.94 4.80
C PRO A 99 -8.86 10.82 4.77
N ARG A 100 -9.60 11.90 4.51
CA ARG A 100 -11.08 11.86 4.38
C ARG A 100 -11.51 11.35 3.02
N GLU A 101 -10.65 11.46 2.02
CA GLU A 101 -10.94 11.09 0.66
C GLU A 101 -10.73 9.60 0.41
N TRP A 102 -11.43 9.08 -0.59
CA TRP A 102 -11.19 7.76 -1.14
C TRP A 102 -10.44 7.90 -2.46
N TYR A 103 -9.51 7.00 -2.72
CA TYR A 103 -8.62 7.07 -3.88
C TYR A 103 -8.68 5.77 -4.68
N TYR A 104 -8.39 5.91 -5.97
CA TYR A 104 -7.94 4.80 -6.80
C TYR A 104 -6.56 5.12 -7.35
N ALA A 105 -5.76 4.09 -7.58
CA ALA A 105 -4.58 4.17 -8.42
C ALA A 105 -4.65 3.12 -9.52
N ARG A 106 -3.88 3.33 -10.58
CA ARG A 106 -3.70 2.35 -11.63
C ARG A 106 -2.27 2.37 -12.12
N VAL A 107 -1.79 1.22 -12.55
CA VAL A 107 -0.44 1.05 -13.08
C VAL A 107 -0.51 0.40 -14.47
N GLN A 108 0.38 0.83 -15.34
CA GLN A 108 0.60 0.26 -16.66
C GLN A 108 2.09 -0.05 -16.79
N ALA A 109 2.41 -1.20 -17.37
CA ALA A 109 3.76 -1.55 -17.81
C ALA A 109 3.93 -1.29 -19.31
N ALA A 110 5.12 -0.83 -19.72
CA ALA A 110 5.48 -0.62 -21.10
C ALA A 110 6.87 -1.19 -21.44
N LEU A 111 6.98 -1.67 -22.66
CA LEU A 111 8.21 -2.02 -23.36
C LEU A 111 8.30 -1.18 -24.64
N PRO A 112 9.46 -1.12 -25.32
CA PRO A 112 9.56 -0.47 -26.62
C PRO A 112 8.49 -0.99 -27.59
N GLY A 113 7.58 -0.12 -28.01
CA GLY A 113 6.51 -0.44 -28.98
C GLY A 113 5.31 -1.20 -28.41
N ALA A 114 5.24 -1.49 -27.12
CA ALA A 114 4.11 -2.21 -26.51
C ALA A 114 3.77 -1.70 -25.10
N SER A 115 2.48 -1.68 -24.75
CA SER A 115 2.03 -1.37 -23.40
C SER A 115 0.90 -2.29 -22.98
N SER A 116 0.93 -2.71 -21.72
CA SER A 116 -0.17 -3.45 -21.10
C SER A 116 -1.42 -2.58 -20.95
N PRO A 117 -2.60 -3.16 -20.69
CA PRO A 117 -3.73 -2.40 -20.15
C PRO A 117 -3.39 -1.74 -18.81
N TRP A 118 -4.14 -0.70 -18.45
CA TRP A 118 -4.09 -0.15 -17.10
C TRP A 118 -4.74 -1.09 -16.10
N VAL A 119 -4.03 -1.43 -15.03
CA VAL A 119 -4.54 -2.29 -13.95
C VAL A 119 -4.88 -1.45 -12.73
N LEU A 120 -6.14 -1.54 -12.31
CA LEU A 120 -6.74 -0.71 -11.26
C LEU A 120 -6.50 -1.32 -9.87
N SER A 121 -6.24 -0.47 -8.88
CA SER A 121 -6.21 -0.85 -7.47
C SER A 121 -7.63 -1.02 -6.91
N SER A 122 -7.76 -1.72 -5.78
CA SER A 122 -8.95 -1.54 -4.93
C SER A 122 -9.07 -0.08 -4.48
N ARG A 123 -10.30 0.35 -4.16
CA ARG A 123 -10.54 1.68 -3.58
C ARG A 123 -9.85 1.76 -2.22
N PHE A 124 -9.10 2.83 -1.99
CA PHE A 124 -8.27 3.02 -0.80
C PHE A 124 -8.67 4.27 -0.02
N ASN A 125 -8.78 4.19 1.30
CA ASN A 125 -8.93 5.35 2.17
C ASN A 125 -7.87 5.33 3.30
N PRO A 126 -6.98 6.34 3.37
CA PRO A 126 -5.93 6.39 4.37
C PRO A 126 -6.44 6.40 5.82
N HIS A 127 -7.60 6.99 6.12
CA HIS A 127 -8.16 7.01 7.47
C HIS A 127 -8.56 5.61 7.96
N TRP A 128 -9.16 4.80 7.08
CA TRP A 128 -9.71 3.49 7.46
C TRP A 128 -8.70 2.35 7.32
N GLU A 129 -7.81 2.45 6.34
CA GLU A 129 -6.97 1.32 5.93
C GLU A 129 -5.53 1.41 6.45
N THR A 130 -5.07 2.59 6.87
CA THR A 130 -3.71 2.72 7.45
C THR A 130 -3.55 1.87 8.70
N SER A 131 -2.39 1.21 8.79
CA SER A 131 -1.92 0.61 10.04
C SER A 131 -1.01 1.60 10.75
N VAL A 132 -0.81 1.42 12.06
CA VAL A 132 0.13 2.24 12.83
C VAL A 132 1.27 1.38 13.34
N SER A 133 2.48 1.95 13.36
CA SER A 133 3.63 1.29 13.96
C SER A 133 3.52 1.25 15.49
N PRO A 134 4.15 0.28 16.17
CA PRO A 134 4.31 0.35 17.61
C PRO A 134 5.11 1.60 18.01
N PRO A 135 4.89 2.15 19.22
CA PRO A 135 5.71 3.25 19.72
C PRO A 135 7.13 2.78 19.98
N LYS A 136 8.12 3.65 19.77
CA LYS A 136 9.50 3.37 20.20
C LYS A 136 9.61 3.65 21.69
N MET A 137 10.22 2.75 22.43
CA MET A 137 10.33 2.83 23.88
C MET A 137 11.78 2.99 24.33
N LYS A 138 11.99 3.79 25.39
CA LYS A 138 13.26 3.90 26.10
C LYS A 138 13.01 3.74 27.58
N LEU A 139 13.84 2.95 28.25
CA LEU A 139 13.73 2.69 29.68
C LEU A 139 14.87 3.38 30.42
N LYS A 140 14.57 3.94 31.59
CA LYS A 140 15.57 4.50 32.51
C LYS A 140 15.27 4.02 33.92
N VAL A 141 16.28 3.49 34.58
CA VAL A 141 16.18 3.09 35.98
C VAL A 141 16.50 4.28 36.87
N THR A 142 15.72 4.42 37.94
CA THR A 142 15.84 5.46 38.96
C THR A 142 15.68 4.84 40.34
N LYS A 143 15.99 5.60 41.40
CA LYS A 143 15.71 5.15 42.78
C LYS A 143 14.23 4.94 43.06
N GLN A 144 13.33 5.57 42.28
CA GLN A 144 11.89 5.41 42.43
C GLN A 144 11.30 4.25 41.62
N GLY A 145 12.08 3.62 40.73
CA GLY A 145 11.61 2.58 39.81
C GLY A 145 12.03 2.83 38.35
N ILE A 146 11.22 2.37 37.39
CA ILE A 146 11.54 2.44 35.95
C ILE A 146 10.73 3.55 35.30
N VAL A 147 11.41 4.52 34.69
CA VAL A 147 10.81 5.53 33.81
C VAL A 147 10.77 5.00 32.38
N VAL A 148 9.56 4.87 31.84
CA VAL A 148 9.27 4.47 30.47
C VAL A 148 9.02 5.72 29.65
N GLN A 149 9.85 5.94 28.62
CA GLN A 149 9.69 7.04 27.67
C GLN A 149 9.23 6.50 26.31
N LEU A 150 8.04 6.89 25.86
CA LEU A 150 7.48 6.55 24.56
C LEU A 150 7.71 7.65 23.53
N ARG A 151 8.08 7.24 22.31
CA ARG A 151 8.05 8.07 21.11
C ARG A 151 6.97 7.54 20.18
N THR A 152 5.99 8.40 19.94
CA THR A 152 4.83 8.12 19.09
C THR A 152 5.25 7.95 17.63
N PRO A 153 4.55 7.10 16.85
CA PRO A 153 4.68 7.11 15.39
C PRO A 153 4.37 8.49 14.80
N THR A 154 4.88 8.76 13.61
CA THR A 154 4.76 10.07 12.95
C THR A 154 4.32 9.92 11.51
N SER A 155 3.35 10.72 11.09
CA SER A 155 2.96 10.82 9.68
C SER A 155 3.88 11.76 8.89
N PRO A 156 4.03 11.55 7.56
CA PRO A 156 4.85 12.39 6.70
C PRO A 156 4.28 13.81 6.50
N PHE A 157 2.99 14.03 6.77
CA PHE A 157 2.28 15.27 6.42
C PHE A 157 2.43 16.43 7.40
N VAL A 158 3.06 16.21 8.57
CA VAL A 158 3.11 17.23 9.62
C VAL A 158 4.53 17.40 10.16
N LYS A 159 5.23 18.41 9.62
CA LYS A 159 6.44 18.99 10.24
C LYS A 159 6.01 19.99 11.32
N LYS A 160 5.72 19.54 12.54
CA LYS A 160 5.70 20.41 13.72
C LYS A 160 6.57 19.82 14.83
N LYS A 161 7.27 20.70 15.56
CA LYS A 161 8.04 20.35 16.76
C LYS A 161 7.09 19.66 17.76
N GLY A 162 7.33 18.36 18.02
CA GLY A 162 6.54 17.52 18.93
C GLY A 162 5.90 16.32 18.21
N SER A 163 6.28 15.09 18.58
CA SER A 163 5.89 13.86 17.86
C SER A 163 4.38 13.58 17.89
N CYS A 164 3.65 14.03 18.92
CA CYS A 164 2.23 13.71 19.03
C CYS A 164 1.33 14.49 18.05
N GLY A 165 1.71 15.71 17.67
CA GLY A 165 0.86 16.57 16.85
C GLY A 165 0.58 16.01 15.45
N SER A 166 1.52 15.20 14.92
CA SER A 166 1.44 14.64 13.58
C SER A 166 0.31 13.62 13.44
N MET A 167 0.22 12.65 14.36
CA MET A 167 -0.82 11.61 14.31
C MET A 167 -2.17 12.09 14.84
N ARG A 168 -2.19 12.99 15.84
CA ARG A 168 -3.44 13.45 16.50
C ARG A 168 -4.45 14.09 15.54
N LYS A 169 -3.98 14.71 14.45
CA LYS A 169 -4.85 15.29 13.42
C LYS A 169 -5.65 14.22 12.68
N PHE A 170 -5.11 13.00 12.58
CA PHE A 170 -5.64 11.94 11.73
C PHE A 170 -6.24 10.78 12.55
N GLN A 171 -5.61 10.40 13.65
CA GLN A 171 -6.06 9.34 14.57
C GLN A 171 -5.88 9.73 16.04
N ARG A 172 -6.80 9.24 16.88
CA ARG A 172 -6.62 9.25 18.33
C ARG A 172 -5.95 7.93 18.74
N LEU A 173 -4.68 8.01 19.12
CA LEU A 173 -3.89 6.86 19.57
C LEU A 173 -3.85 6.81 21.10
N THR A 174 -3.99 5.62 21.64
CA THR A 174 -3.54 5.25 23.00
C THR A 174 -2.43 4.23 22.91
N TYR A 175 -1.71 4.01 24.01
CA TYR A 175 -0.61 3.06 24.05
C TYR A 175 -0.79 2.09 25.20
N ASN A 176 -0.78 0.79 24.91
CA ASN A 176 -0.76 -0.24 25.94
C ASN A 176 0.69 -0.65 26.17
N ILE A 177 1.12 -0.67 27.42
CA ILE A 177 2.44 -1.08 27.86
C ILE A 177 2.27 -2.34 28.71
N TYR A 178 2.98 -3.39 28.35
CA TYR A 178 3.01 -4.67 29.05
C TYR A 178 4.31 -4.78 29.83
N VAL A 179 4.22 -4.96 31.15
CA VAL A 179 5.35 -5.26 32.02
C VAL A 179 5.45 -6.77 32.17
N ILE A 180 6.61 -7.31 31.81
CA ILE A 180 6.87 -8.75 31.70
C ILE A 180 7.97 -9.13 32.67
N HIS A 181 7.69 -10.11 33.51
CA HIS A 181 8.64 -10.73 34.44
C HIS A 181 8.44 -12.25 34.38
N ASP A 182 9.54 -13.01 34.37
CA ASP A 182 9.52 -14.48 34.20
C ASP A 182 8.70 -14.95 33.00
N ASN A 183 8.81 -14.24 31.87
CA ASN A 183 8.05 -14.47 30.64
C ASN A 183 6.52 -14.35 30.77
N MET A 184 6.01 -13.84 31.88
CA MET A 184 4.58 -13.58 32.10
C MET A 184 4.31 -12.07 32.15
N VAL A 185 3.18 -11.66 31.59
CA VAL A 185 2.70 -10.27 31.74
C VAL A 185 2.18 -10.12 33.17
N GLN A 186 2.82 -9.26 33.95
CA GLN A 186 2.45 -8.97 35.34
C GLN A 186 1.49 -7.78 35.41
N GLU A 187 1.78 -6.74 34.62
CA GLU A 187 1.00 -5.50 34.63
C GLU A 187 0.76 -5.00 33.21
N GLU A 188 -0.38 -4.34 33.01
CA GLU A 188 -0.71 -3.61 31.80
C GLU A 188 -1.07 -2.16 32.17
N HIS A 189 -0.42 -1.23 31.48
CA HIS A 189 -0.65 0.20 31.64
C HIS A 189 -1.13 0.80 30.33
N GLN A 190 -2.20 1.60 30.38
CA GLN A 190 -2.66 2.33 29.22
C GLN A 190 -2.32 3.81 29.35
N LEU A 191 -1.58 4.34 28.38
CA LEU A 191 -1.30 5.75 28.25
C LEU A 191 -2.25 6.41 27.26
N GLY A 192 -2.75 7.57 27.69
CA GLY A 192 -3.57 8.44 26.86
C GLY A 192 -2.81 9.02 25.67
N ASN A 193 -3.57 9.64 24.78
CA ASN A 193 -3.00 10.31 23.61
C ASN A 193 -1.99 11.40 24.03
N CYS A 194 -0.84 11.45 23.37
CA CYS A 194 0.26 12.38 23.63
C CYS A 194 1.00 12.23 24.96
N VAL A 195 0.68 11.25 25.80
CA VAL A 195 1.47 10.99 27.01
C VAL A 195 2.71 10.20 26.61
N SER A 196 3.89 10.78 26.87
CA SER A 196 5.17 10.19 26.45
C SER A 196 5.95 9.55 27.58
N GLU A 197 5.50 9.65 28.84
CA GLU A 197 6.24 9.13 29.98
C GLU A 197 5.32 8.44 30.99
N LEU A 198 5.81 7.33 31.56
CA LEU A 198 5.20 6.57 32.65
C LEU A 198 6.28 6.20 33.67
N LEU A 199 6.00 6.34 34.96
CA LEU A 199 6.86 5.83 36.02
C LEU A 199 6.23 4.58 36.62
N LEU A 200 6.93 3.45 36.47
CA LEU A 200 6.61 2.20 37.17
C LEU A 200 7.27 2.22 38.54
N LYS A 201 6.48 1.96 39.57
CA LYS A 201 6.88 1.93 40.98
C LYS A 201 6.67 0.53 41.57
N ASP A 202 7.07 0.35 42.82
CA ASP A 202 6.79 -0.86 43.60
C ASP A 202 7.34 -2.15 42.96
N LEU A 203 8.45 -2.01 42.25
CA LEU A 203 9.17 -3.11 41.61
C LEU A 203 10.19 -3.72 42.57
N SER A 204 10.41 -5.03 42.46
CA SER A 204 11.43 -5.74 43.24
C SER A 204 12.82 -5.20 42.92
N PRO A 205 13.71 -5.01 43.92
CA PRO A 205 15.09 -4.56 43.68
C PRO A 205 15.91 -5.62 42.97
N ASN A 206 16.98 -5.22 42.27
CA ASN A 206 17.87 -6.11 41.50
C ASN A 206 17.14 -7.11 40.59
N THR A 207 15.99 -6.72 40.06
CA THR A 207 15.10 -7.61 39.30
C THR A 207 14.98 -7.11 37.87
N THR A 208 15.11 -8.01 36.91
CA THR A 208 14.99 -7.68 35.48
C THR A 208 13.52 -7.72 35.06
N TYR A 209 13.06 -6.61 34.49
CA TYR A 209 11.75 -6.48 33.87
C TYR A 209 11.93 -6.21 32.37
N CYS A 210 11.13 -6.89 31.56
CA CYS A 210 11.01 -6.63 30.14
C CYS A 210 9.70 -5.91 29.84
N LEU A 211 9.71 -4.97 28.91
CA LEU A 211 8.53 -4.21 28.53
C LEU A 211 8.29 -4.34 27.03
N GLN A 212 7.02 -4.36 26.64
CA GLN A 212 6.57 -4.18 25.26
C GLN A 212 5.46 -3.14 25.21
N ALA A 213 5.33 -2.48 24.07
CA ALA A 213 4.26 -1.52 23.85
C ALA A 213 3.61 -1.71 22.48
N GLU A 214 2.33 -1.41 22.39
CA GLU A 214 1.58 -1.30 21.14
C GLU A 214 0.79 0.01 21.09
N ALA A 215 0.51 0.48 19.88
CA ALA A 215 -0.36 1.62 19.64
C ALA A 215 -1.78 1.12 19.35
N HIS A 216 -2.79 1.79 19.89
CA HIS A 216 -4.19 1.45 19.69
C HIS A 216 -4.95 2.63 19.07
N ILE A 217 -5.61 2.38 17.93
CA ILE A 217 -6.43 3.35 17.21
C ILE A 217 -7.84 3.32 17.77
N GLN A 218 -8.16 4.23 18.69
CA GLN A 218 -9.43 4.21 19.44
C GLN A 218 -10.67 4.19 18.54
N ARG A 219 -10.67 4.96 17.45
CA ARG A 219 -11.83 5.06 16.54
C ARG A 219 -12.09 3.79 15.74
N LEU A 220 -11.03 3.01 15.47
CA LEU A 220 -11.10 1.81 14.64
C LEU A 220 -11.11 0.52 15.45
N GLY A 221 -10.79 0.58 16.75
CA GLY A 221 -10.59 -0.60 17.58
C GLY A 221 -9.43 -1.48 17.11
N ARG A 222 -8.45 -0.91 16.38
CA ARG A 222 -7.31 -1.63 15.80
C ARG A 222 -6.03 -1.32 16.57
N SER A 223 -5.27 -2.36 16.93
CA SER A 223 -3.94 -2.20 17.51
C SER A 223 -2.83 -2.44 16.48
N SER A 224 -1.67 -1.82 16.70
CA SER A 224 -0.43 -2.20 16.04
C SER A 224 0.01 -3.60 16.48
N ARG A 225 1.02 -4.14 15.81
CA ARG A 225 1.82 -5.21 16.41
C ARG A 225 2.51 -4.70 17.68
N LYS A 226 2.84 -5.59 18.60
CA LYS A 226 3.70 -5.26 19.74
C LYS A 226 5.11 -4.91 19.25
N GLY A 227 5.68 -3.85 19.82
CA GLY A 227 7.06 -3.47 19.58
C GLY A 227 8.06 -4.47 20.17
N GLU A 228 9.33 -4.22 19.92
CA GLU A 228 10.42 -5.03 20.45
C GLU A 228 10.46 -5.00 21.99
N LYS A 229 10.82 -6.14 22.59
CA LYS A 229 11.03 -6.25 24.03
C LYS A 229 12.25 -5.41 24.43
N SER A 230 12.06 -4.50 25.38
CA SER A 230 13.16 -3.76 26.02
C SER A 230 13.25 -4.20 27.48
N CYS A 231 14.40 -4.69 27.91
CA CYS A 231 14.59 -5.19 29.28
C CYS A 231 15.56 -4.31 30.06
N ILE A 232 15.31 -4.14 31.36
CA ILE A 232 16.15 -3.36 32.26
C ILE A 232 16.06 -3.91 33.69
N THR A 233 17.13 -3.78 34.46
CA THR A 233 17.21 -4.27 35.84
C THR A 233 17.08 -3.11 36.82
N THR A 234 16.21 -3.25 37.82
CA THR A 234 16.04 -2.28 38.91
C THR A 234 17.29 -2.16 39.79
N LEU A 235 17.41 -1.04 40.51
CA LEU A 235 18.48 -0.83 41.51
C LEU A 235 18.29 -1.71 42.75
#